data_AF-A0AAW0P4A7-F1
#
_entry.id   AF-A0AAW0P4A7-F1
#
_cell.length_a   1.000
_cell.length_b   1.000
_cell.length_c   1.000
_cell.angle_alpha   90.00
_cell.angle_beta   90.00
_cell.angle_gamma   90.00
#
_symmetry.space_group_name_H-M   'P 1'
#
loop_
_entity.id
_entity.type
_entity.pdbx_description
1 polymer ?
#
loop_
_entity_poly.entity_id
_entity_poly.type
_entity_poly.pdbx_seq_one_letter_code
_entity_poly.pdbx_strand_id
1 'polypeptide(L)'
;MFPLSDAEEVRVEPEQQKKRRRGRAREEPQTQSQRRERNRMHNLNDALDALRRVLPAFPDETKLTKIETLRFAHNYIWALSETIRIADLHHGPGPLQPPSPAWSSGSASSASSSPSYCSSPESSPAHDDYSLAGLGFGSGLF
;
A
#
# COMPACT_ATOMS: atom_id res chain seq x y z
N MET A 1 51.18 -52.86 -32.77
CA MET A 1 50.30 -52.51 -31.64
C MET A 1 50.78 -53.35 -30.45
N PHE A 2 51.61 -52.77 -29.59
CA PHE A 2 52.18 -53.39 -28.39
C PHE A 2 51.61 -52.66 -27.17
N PRO A 3 50.94 -53.31 -26.21
CA PRO A 3 50.69 -52.69 -24.91
C PRO A 3 51.85 -53.02 -23.96
N LEU A 4 52.40 -51.95 -23.37
CA LEU A 4 53.45 -51.94 -22.36
C LEU A 4 52.81 -52.02 -20.96
N SER A 5 53.50 -52.70 -20.05
CA SER A 5 53.14 -53.10 -18.69
C SER A 5 52.78 -51.98 -17.70
N ASP A 6 51.95 -52.39 -16.73
CA ASP A 6 51.87 -52.08 -15.28
C ASP A 6 52.28 -50.70 -14.74
N ALA A 7 51.38 -50.13 -13.92
CA ALA A 7 51.74 -49.53 -12.63
C ALA A 7 50.53 -49.49 -11.68
N GLU A 8 50.52 -50.44 -10.74
CA GLU A 8 49.96 -50.33 -9.40
C GLU A 8 50.60 -49.15 -8.64
N GLU A 9 49.80 -48.31 -7.95
CA GLU A 9 50.16 -47.85 -6.59
C GLU A 9 48.92 -47.32 -5.84
N VAL A 10 48.40 -48.16 -4.94
CA VAL A 10 47.55 -47.75 -3.82
C VAL A 10 48.39 -46.97 -2.81
N ARG A 11 48.02 -45.72 -2.48
CA ARG A 11 48.59 -45.05 -1.28
C ARG A 11 47.68 -43.99 -0.64
N VAL A 12 46.99 -44.46 0.41
CA VAL A 12 46.77 -43.85 1.74
C VAL A 12 46.51 -42.32 1.84
N GLU A 13 45.25 -41.99 2.17
CA GLU A 13 44.80 -40.72 2.76
C GLU A 13 45.44 -40.44 4.14
N PRO A 14 45.88 -39.20 4.43
CA PRO A 14 46.02 -38.74 5.80
C PRO A 14 44.85 -37.82 6.20
N GLU A 15 43.99 -38.36 7.06
CA GLU A 15 43.05 -37.64 7.92
C GLU A 15 43.85 -36.69 8.85
N GLN A 16 43.63 -35.38 8.75
CA GLN A 16 44.10 -34.41 9.74
C GLN A 16 42.97 -33.49 10.19
N GLN A 17 42.24 -33.97 11.20
CA GLN A 17 41.61 -33.14 12.21
C GLN A 17 42.53 -32.02 12.70
N LYS A 18 42.13 -30.77 12.51
CA LYS A 18 42.49 -29.71 13.46
C LYS A 18 41.40 -28.66 13.61
N LYS A 19 40.48 -28.98 14.52
CA LYS A 19 39.51 -28.09 15.17
C LYS A 19 40.25 -26.96 15.89
N ARG A 20 40.67 -25.92 15.15
CA ARG A 20 41.24 -24.70 15.73
C ARG A 20 40.12 -23.74 16.13
N ARG A 21 39.71 -23.83 17.39
CA ARG A 21 39.01 -22.75 18.11
C ARG A 21 39.98 -21.56 18.18
N ARG A 22 39.72 -20.48 17.43
CA ARG A 22 40.18 -19.07 17.58
C ARG A 22 39.75 -18.32 16.29
N GLY A 23 38.92 -17.29 16.27
CA GLY A 23 38.49 -16.39 17.35
C GLY A 23 37.08 -15.84 17.12
N ARG A 24 36.47 -15.49 18.24
CA ARG A 24 35.21 -14.76 18.37
C ARG A 24 35.45 -13.30 17.96
N ALA A 25 34.53 -12.74 17.19
CA ALA A 25 34.32 -11.32 16.94
C ALA A 25 35.35 -10.56 16.08
N ARG A 26 35.37 -10.86 14.78
CA ARG A 26 35.39 -9.80 13.76
C ARG A 26 34.23 -10.05 12.81
N GLU A 27 33.01 -10.03 13.35
CA GLU A 27 31.82 -9.85 12.50
C GLU A 27 31.87 -8.41 12.02
N GLU A 28 32.55 -8.26 10.89
CA GLU A 28 32.79 -7.04 10.14
C GLU A 28 31.54 -6.14 10.13
N PRO A 29 31.64 -4.84 10.47
CA PRO A 29 30.55 -3.85 10.38
C PRO A 29 29.79 -3.89 9.05
N GLN A 30 30.46 -4.36 7.98
CA GLN A 30 29.90 -4.60 6.66
C GLN A 30 28.75 -5.60 6.66
N THR A 31 28.78 -6.64 7.51
CA THR A 31 27.71 -7.65 7.60
C THR A 31 26.42 -7.09 8.18
N GLN A 32 26.51 -6.19 9.17
CA GLN A 32 25.35 -5.49 9.71
C GLN A 32 24.79 -4.46 8.71
N SER A 33 25.66 -3.75 7.99
CA SER A 33 25.28 -2.81 6.93
C SER A 33 24.54 -3.53 5.78
N GLN A 34 25.08 -4.65 5.29
CA GLN A 34 24.45 -5.46 4.23
C GLN A 34 23.10 -6.04 4.65
N ARG A 35 22.96 -6.47 5.92
CA ARG A 35 21.67 -6.92 6.47
C ARG A 35 20.63 -5.80 6.41
N ARG A 36 20.98 -4.60 6.88
CA ARG A 36 20.08 -3.44 6.82
C ARG A 36 19.65 -3.12 5.39
N GLU A 37 20.59 -3.13 4.45
CA GLU A 37 20.27 -2.86 3.05
C GLU A 37 19.38 -3.94 2.43
N ARG A 38 19.62 -5.21 2.78
CA ARG A 38 18.73 -6.31 2.38
C ARG A 38 17.32 -6.07 2.89
N ASN A 39 17.13 -5.76 4.17
CA ASN A 39 15.82 -5.46 4.74
C ASN A 39 15.13 -4.28 4.04
N ARG A 40 15.88 -3.20 3.76
CA ARG A 40 15.37 -2.05 3.01
C ARG A 40 14.87 -2.46 1.62
N MET A 41 15.61 -3.31 0.92
CA MET A 41 15.22 -3.83 -0.39
C MET A 41 13.99 -4.75 -0.31
N HIS A 42 13.84 -5.54 0.77
CA HIS A 42 12.64 -6.37 0.97
C HIS A 42 11.41 -5.47 1.13
N ASN A 43 11.48 -4.46 2.01
CA ASN A 43 10.39 -3.50 2.20
C ASN A 43 10.00 -2.79 0.89
N LEU A 44 10.98 -2.40 0.06
CA LEU A 44 10.71 -1.78 -1.24
C LEU A 44 10.01 -2.74 -2.20
N ASN A 45 10.46 -3.99 -2.26
CA ASN A 45 9.85 -4.99 -3.14
C ASN A 45 8.43 -5.33 -2.66
N ASP A 46 8.19 -5.39 -1.36
CA ASP A 46 6.86 -5.62 -0.79
C ASP A 46 5.89 -4.48 -1.16
N ALA A 47 6.35 -3.23 -1.09
CA ALA A 47 5.58 -2.08 -1.53
C ALA A 47 5.27 -2.13 -3.04
N LEU A 48 6.23 -2.57 -3.87
CA LEU A 48 6.03 -2.73 -5.30
C LEU A 48 5.02 -3.85 -5.61
N ASP A 49 5.06 -4.96 -4.86
CA ASP A 49 4.07 -6.03 -4.99
C ASP A 49 2.68 -5.59 -4.51
N ALA A 50 2.60 -4.74 -3.48
CA ALA A 50 1.34 -4.12 -3.08
C ALA A 50 0.77 -3.23 -4.20
N LEU A 51 1.63 -2.46 -4.88
CA LEU A 51 1.23 -1.67 -6.05
C LEU A 51 0.69 -2.57 -7.17
N ARG A 52 1.35 -3.70 -7.47
CA ARG A 52 0.87 -4.64 -8.51
C ARG A 52 -0.54 -5.17 -8.23
N ARG A 53 -0.91 -5.37 -6.97
CA ARG A 53 -2.24 -5.88 -6.58
C ARG A 53 -3.38 -4.90 -6.84
N VAL A 54 -3.09 -3.61 -6.88
CA VAL A 54 -4.11 -2.57 -7.14
C VAL A 54 -4.16 -2.15 -8.60
N LEU A 55 -3.24 -2.64 -9.44
CA LEU A 55 -3.33 -2.44 -10.88
C LEU A 55 -4.39 -3.38 -11.48
N PRO A 56 -5.06 -2.96 -12.56
CA PRO A 56 -5.97 -3.84 -13.29
C PRO A 56 -5.24 -5.13 -13.68
N ALA A 57 -5.76 -6.26 -13.21
CA ALA A 57 -5.09 -7.55 -13.29
C ALA A 57 -5.28 -8.22 -14.66
N PHE A 58 -4.23 -8.92 -15.09
CA PHE A 58 -4.31 -9.90 -16.15
C PHE A 58 -4.15 -11.30 -15.54
N PRO A 59 -5.09 -12.22 -15.76
CA PRO A 59 -5.21 -13.46 -14.99
C PRO A 59 -4.04 -14.45 -15.21
N ASP A 60 -3.36 -14.39 -16.36
CA ASP A 60 -2.40 -15.43 -16.78
C ASP A 60 -0.96 -14.91 -17.00
N GLU A 61 -0.68 -13.64 -16.65
CA GLU A 61 0.57 -13.00 -17.04
C GLU A 61 1.66 -13.06 -15.97
N THR A 62 2.88 -13.32 -16.43
CA THR A 62 4.10 -13.21 -15.62
C THR A 62 4.17 -11.86 -14.93
N LYS A 63 4.63 -11.84 -13.66
CA LYS A 63 4.77 -10.62 -12.86
C LYS A 63 5.44 -9.50 -13.68
N LEU A 64 4.75 -8.37 -13.80
CA LEU A 64 5.26 -7.17 -14.46
C LEU A 64 6.63 -6.80 -13.90
N THR A 65 7.57 -6.43 -14.78
CA THR A 65 8.87 -5.89 -14.39
C THR A 65 8.70 -4.59 -13.59
N LYS A 66 9.76 -4.14 -12.90
CA LYS A 66 9.70 -2.91 -12.10
C LYS A 66 9.31 -1.70 -12.94
N ILE A 67 9.88 -1.57 -14.14
CA ILE A 67 9.61 -0.45 -15.04
C ILE A 67 8.18 -0.52 -15.60
N GLU A 68 7.71 -1.70 -15.99
CA GLU A 68 6.34 -1.87 -16.47
C GLU A 68 5.32 -1.53 -15.38
N THR A 69 5.55 -2.00 -14.16
CA THR A 69 4.67 -1.71 -13.01
C THR A 69 4.54 -0.20 -12.78
N LEU A 70 5.66 0.53 -12.82
CA LEU A 70 5.65 1.99 -12.60
C LEU A 70 4.97 2.74 -13.75
N ARG A 71 5.23 2.35 -15.01
CA ARG A 71 4.58 2.96 -16.18
C ARG A 71 3.09 2.68 -16.17
N PHE A 72 2.68 1.46 -15.83
CA PHE A 72 1.28 1.08 -15.80
C PHE A 72 0.53 1.81 -14.68
N ALA A 73 1.13 1.92 -13.48
CA ALA A 73 0.55 2.70 -12.40
C ALA A 73 0.32 4.16 -12.78
N HIS A 74 1.29 4.81 -13.43
CA HIS A 74 1.14 6.18 -13.91
C HIS A 74 -0.04 6.32 -14.89
N ASN A 75 -0.10 5.44 -15.90
CA ASN A 75 -1.18 5.45 -16.88
C ASN A 75 -2.54 5.18 -16.24
N TYR A 76 -2.59 4.30 -15.24
CA TYR A 76 -3.84 3.96 -14.57
C TYR A 76 -4.38 5.14 -13.75
N ILE A 77 -3.52 5.84 -13.00
CA ILE A 77 -3.89 7.08 -12.29
C ILE A 77 -4.42 8.12 -13.29
N TRP A 78 -3.72 8.32 -14.41
CA TRP A 78 -4.15 9.25 -15.45
C TRP A 78 -5.54 8.89 -16.02
N ALA A 79 -5.77 7.62 -16.37
CA ALA A 79 -7.03 7.16 -16.94
C ALA A 79 -8.20 7.32 -15.96
N LEU A 80 -8.01 7.00 -14.68
CA LEU A 80 -9.03 7.20 -13.65
C LEU A 80 -9.34 8.68 -13.44
N SER A 81 -8.31 9.53 -13.41
CA SER A 81 -8.47 10.98 -13.27
C SER A 81 -9.28 11.57 -14.43
N GLU A 82 -8.98 11.14 -15.65
CA GLU A 82 -9.70 11.57 -16.85
C GLU A 82 -11.14 11.05 -16.88
N THR A 83 -11.38 9.82 -16.42
CA THR A 83 -12.73 9.24 -16.31
C THR A 83 -13.61 10.06 -15.38
N ILE A 84 -13.08 10.48 -14.22
CA ILE A 84 -13.80 11.33 -13.26
C ILE A 84 -14.11 12.70 -13.89
N ARG A 85 -13.12 13.34 -14.52
CA ARG A 85 -13.30 14.62 -15.22
C ARG A 85 -14.42 14.56 -16.26
N ILE A 86 -14.43 13.51 -17.07
CA ILE A 86 -15.46 13.29 -18.08
C ILE A 86 -16.83 13.07 -17.44
N ALA A 87 -16.92 12.31 -16.35
CA ALA A 87 -18.17 12.10 -15.62
C ALA A 87 -18.75 13.42 -15.08
N ASP A 88 -17.91 14.29 -14.52
CA ASP A 88 -18.33 15.61 -14.01
C ASP A 88 -18.86 16.52 -15.12
N LEU A 89 -18.25 16.47 -16.32
CA LEU A 89 -18.74 17.22 -17.49
C LEU A 89 -20.13 16.74 -17.95
N HIS A 90 -20.40 15.44 -17.86
CA HIS A 90 -21.71 14.87 -18.21
C HIS A 90 -22.77 15.04 -17.11
N HIS A 91 -22.36 15.29 -15.86
CA HIS A 91 -23.23 15.66 -14.74
C HIS A 91 -23.36 17.19 -14.57
N GLY A 92 -23.11 17.96 -15.63
CA GLY A 92 -23.61 19.33 -15.74
C GLY A 92 -25.15 19.32 -15.87
N PRO A 93 -25.85 20.42 -15.51
CA PRO A 93 -27.31 20.46 -15.60
C PRO A 93 -27.70 20.13 -17.04
N GLY A 94 -28.41 19.01 -17.20
CA GLY A 94 -28.81 18.49 -18.51
C GLY A 94 -29.46 19.60 -19.35
N PRO A 95 -29.37 19.51 -20.69
CA PRO A 95 -29.92 20.53 -21.57
C PRO A 95 -31.35 20.82 -21.15
N LEU A 96 -31.59 22.09 -20.81
CA LEU A 96 -32.84 22.64 -20.32
C LEU A 96 -34.01 21.98 -21.06
N GLN A 97 -34.72 21.11 -20.35
CA GLN A 97 -35.99 20.59 -20.85
C GLN A 97 -36.85 21.81 -21.18
N PRO A 98 -37.43 21.92 -22.39
CA PRO A 98 -38.36 22.99 -22.68
C PRO A 98 -39.51 22.92 -21.66
N PRO A 99 -39.98 24.06 -21.13
CA PRO A 99 -41.06 24.07 -20.15
C PRO A 99 -42.26 23.33 -20.74
N SER A 100 -42.65 22.25 -20.09
CA SER A 100 -43.86 21.51 -20.44
C SER A 100 -45.05 22.47 -20.33
N PRO A 101 -45.96 22.53 -21.31
CA PRO A 101 -47.04 23.51 -21.30
C PRO A 101 -47.99 23.21 -20.14
N ALA A 102 -48.05 24.16 -19.20
CA ALA A 102 -48.98 24.18 -18.09
C ALA A 102 -50.41 24.41 -18.60
N TRP A 103 -51.08 23.36 -19.08
CA TRP A 103 -52.52 23.35 -19.23
C TRP A 103 -53.06 21.99 -18.80
N SER A 104 -53.26 21.85 -17.50
CA SER A 104 -54.24 20.92 -16.95
C SER A 104 -54.69 21.52 -15.64
N SER A 105 -55.60 22.49 -15.76
CA SER A 105 -56.42 22.96 -14.66
C SER A 105 -57.29 21.80 -14.21
N GLY A 106 -56.79 21.02 -13.25
CA GLY A 106 -57.54 20.01 -12.51
C GLY A 106 -57.87 20.56 -11.14
N SER A 107 -58.91 21.39 -11.05
CA SER A 107 -59.50 21.82 -9.79
C SER A 107 -60.26 20.64 -9.16
N ALA A 108 -59.82 20.16 -8.00
CA ALA A 108 -60.70 19.49 -7.05
C ALA A 108 -60.12 19.60 -5.63
N SER A 109 -60.89 20.31 -4.80
CA SER A 109 -60.79 20.51 -3.36
C SER A 109 -60.69 19.22 -2.54
N SER A 110 -60.02 19.27 -1.39
CA SER A 110 -60.69 19.35 -0.06
C SER A 110 -59.69 19.15 1.08
N ALA A 111 -59.81 20.01 2.08
CA ALA A 111 -59.05 19.99 3.33
C ALA A 111 -59.42 18.79 4.22
N SER A 112 -58.44 18.30 4.98
CA SER A 112 -58.68 17.72 6.30
C SER A 112 -57.45 17.96 7.19
N SER A 113 -57.72 18.40 8.42
CA SER A 113 -56.76 18.98 9.35
C SER A 113 -56.19 17.98 10.38
N SER A 114 -54.97 18.29 10.83
CA SER A 114 -54.41 18.11 12.21
C SER A 114 -53.74 16.77 12.59
N PRO A 115 -52.87 16.74 13.64
CA PRO A 115 -51.84 17.71 14.06
C PRO A 115 -50.47 17.06 14.47
N SER A 116 -49.45 17.93 14.65
CA SER A 116 -48.32 17.87 15.63
C SER A 116 -47.43 16.62 15.80
N TYR A 117 -46.11 16.79 15.63
CA TYR A 117 -45.16 16.82 16.77
C TYR A 117 -43.84 17.50 16.38
N CYS A 118 -43.42 18.44 17.21
CA CYS A 118 -42.14 19.12 17.19
C CYS A 118 -41.14 18.25 17.96
N SER A 119 -40.07 17.79 17.31
CA SER A 119 -38.87 17.32 18.02
C SER A 119 -37.75 18.34 17.83
N SER A 120 -37.39 18.96 18.94
CA SER A 120 -36.36 19.96 19.18
C SER A 120 -34.93 19.48 18.82
N PRO A 121 -33.91 20.37 18.86
CA PRO A 121 -32.60 20.19 18.26
C PRO A 121 -31.64 19.42 19.16
N GLU A 122 -30.80 18.56 18.58
CA GLU A 122 -29.68 17.94 19.29
C GLU A 122 -28.44 18.82 19.13
N SER A 123 -28.24 19.71 20.10
CA SER A 123 -26.95 20.29 20.42
C SER A 123 -26.04 19.21 20.98
N SER A 124 -24.89 18.94 20.35
CA SER A 124 -23.85 18.08 20.92
C SER A 124 -22.54 18.86 21.06
N PRO A 125 -22.08 19.13 22.30
CA PRO A 125 -20.80 19.75 22.58
C PRO A 125 -19.75 18.68 22.90
N ALA A 126 -18.67 18.62 22.13
CA ALA A 126 -17.45 17.91 22.53
C ALA A 126 -16.25 18.41 21.70
N HIS A 127 -15.34 19.17 22.30
CA HIS A 127 -14.15 18.59 22.90
C HIS A 127 -13.25 19.71 23.44
N ASP A 128 -12.92 19.59 24.72
CA ASP A 128 -12.06 20.49 25.47
C ASP A 128 -10.64 20.62 24.90
N ASP A 129 -10.14 21.84 25.03
CA ASP A 129 -8.73 22.22 24.99
C ASP A 129 -7.90 21.38 25.98
N TYR A 130 -7.05 20.48 25.47
CA TYR A 130 -5.92 19.99 26.27
C TYR A 130 -4.83 21.05 26.29
N SER A 131 -4.98 21.93 27.28
CA SER A 131 -4.02 22.94 27.66
C SER A 131 -2.69 22.31 28.11
N LEU A 132 -1.64 22.83 27.49
CA LEU A 132 -0.26 22.83 27.92
C LEU A 132 -0.12 23.35 29.37
N ALA A 133 0.30 22.50 30.31
CA ALA A 133 0.98 22.91 31.55
C ALA A 133 1.55 21.68 32.27
N GLY A 134 2.87 21.63 32.47
CA GLY A 134 3.47 20.60 33.30
C GLY A 134 4.97 20.40 33.15
N LEU A 135 5.76 21.49 33.06
CA LEU A 135 7.20 21.41 33.33
C LEU A 135 7.37 21.18 34.84
N GLY A 136 7.40 19.90 35.23
CA GLY A 136 7.79 19.46 36.57
C GLY A 136 9.29 19.23 36.64
N PHE A 137 9.97 20.09 37.39
CA PHE A 137 11.36 19.92 37.83
C PHE A 137 11.52 18.78 38.86
N GLY A 138 12.72 18.19 38.89
CA GLY A 138 13.26 17.38 39.99
C GLY A 138 13.20 15.87 39.72
N SER A 139 14.17 15.02 40.07
CA SER A 139 15.33 15.12 40.95
C SER A 139 16.03 13.75 41.00
N GLY A 140 17.34 13.71 41.25
CA GLY A 140 18.05 12.52 41.77
C GLY A 140 18.67 11.63 40.68
N LEU A 141 20.01 11.57 40.56
CA LEU A 141 20.88 10.70 41.37
C LEU A 141 20.47 9.22 41.27
N PHE A 142 20.98 8.52 40.26
CA PHE A 142 21.84 7.31 40.35
C PHE A 142 22.27 6.89 38.94
#